data_AF-A0A5M8RKE3-F1
#
_entry.id   AF-A0A5M8RKE3-F1
#
_cell.length_a   1.000
_cell.length_b   1.000
_cell.length_c   1.000
_cell.angle_alpha   90.00
_cell.angle_beta   90.00
_cell.angle_gamma   90.00
#
_symmetry.space_group_name_H-M   'P 1'
#
loop_
_entity.id
_entity.type
_entity.pdbx_description
1 polymer ?
#
loop_
_entity_poly.entity_id
_entity_poly.type
_entity_poly.pdbx_seq_one_letter_code
_entity_poly.pdbx_strand_id
1 'polypeptide(L)'
;MTTDNLQQILQVKNMNETSADLYFYGDIVSSWWGAWDDTDQYPEAVKNFLDEAKGKELNIYINSGGGSVFAGIAIYNMIKRHQGYKRVYVDGLAASIASIIALAGDETYIPANAYYMIHKPWFSVSGNADDLRTHADVLDTVESGVMTIYMENAKEGVTDEQIKQMLKDETWLTGEEASQYFNVKVSDEVKAVACASDMYKEFKHTPKALTVPHSADRSKDYMFAF
;
A
#
# COMPACT_ATOMS: atom_id res chain seq x y z
N MET A 1 24.62 14.34 33.16
CA MET A 1 23.21 13.96 32.94
C MET A 1 22.59 15.02 32.06
N THR A 2 22.75 14.89 30.74
CA THR A 2 22.05 15.70 29.76
C THR A 2 20.83 14.89 29.34
N THR A 3 19.66 15.28 29.83
CA THR A 3 18.38 14.77 29.35
C THR A 3 18.27 15.11 27.87
N ASP A 4 18.30 14.08 27.03
CA ASP A 4 18.02 14.15 25.61
C ASP A 4 16.54 14.53 25.43
N ASN A 5 16.31 15.83 25.39
CA ASN A 5 15.01 16.47 25.23
C ASN A 5 14.52 16.43 23.78
N LEU A 6 15.35 16.00 22.82
CA LEU A 6 14.94 15.83 21.43
C LEU A 6 13.99 14.64 21.27
N GLN A 7 14.19 13.54 22.01
CA GLN A 7 13.27 12.40 21.98
C GLN A 7 11.88 12.72 22.54
N GLN A 8 11.74 13.68 23.46
CA GLN A 8 10.43 14.12 23.97
C GLN A 8 9.75 15.17 23.09
N ILE A 9 10.52 16.00 22.37
CA ILE A 9 9.98 17.04 21.48
C ILE A 9 9.61 16.46 20.10
N LEU A 10 10.23 15.34 19.70
CA LEU A 10 9.91 14.60 18.47
C LEU A 10 8.95 13.41 18.68
N GLN A 11 8.50 13.15 19.91
CA GLN A 11 7.23 12.44 20.11
C GLN A 11 6.06 13.38 19.72
N VAL A 12 6.03 13.78 18.46
CA VAL A 12 4.75 14.10 17.81
C VAL A 12 4.01 12.77 17.86
N LYS A 13 3.24 12.55 18.92
CA LYS A 13 2.33 11.42 18.93
C LYS A 13 1.47 11.60 17.70
N ASN A 14 1.53 10.62 16.81
CA ASN A 14 0.60 10.44 15.71
C ASN A 14 -0.82 10.11 16.23
N MET A 15 -1.25 10.77 17.31
CA MET A 15 -2.48 10.58 18.06
C MET A 15 -2.75 11.83 18.90
N ASN A 16 -3.90 12.45 18.68
CA ASN A 16 -4.50 13.44 19.59
C ASN A 16 -5.75 12.85 20.25
N GLU A 17 -6.56 13.66 20.93
CA GLU A 17 -7.76 13.17 21.62
C GLU A 17 -8.79 12.55 20.66
N THR A 18 -8.89 13.04 19.43
CA THR A 18 -9.94 12.70 18.46
C THR A 18 -9.47 11.91 17.25
N SER A 19 -8.21 12.02 16.84
CA SER A 19 -7.65 11.36 15.67
C SER A 19 -6.29 10.73 15.92
N ALA A 20 -5.93 9.76 15.07
CA ALA A 20 -4.63 9.12 15.02
C ALA A 20 -4.12 9.05 13.58
N ASP A 21 -2.83 9.27 13.40
CA ASP A 21 -2.17 9.31 12.10
C ASP A 21 -1.39 8.00 11.89
N LEU A 22 -1.64 7.31 10.78
CA LEU A 22 -1.01 6.04 10.43
C LEU A 22 -0.27 6.19 9.11
N TYR A 23 0.99 5.76 9.06
CA TYR A 23 1.85 5.99 7.89
C TYR A 23 2.26 4.65 7.25
N PHE A 24 2.12 4.57 5.93
CA PHE A 24 2.58 3.47 5.08
C PHE A 24 3.59 4.01 4.07
N TYR A 25 4.83 4.25 4.50
CA TYR A 25 5.89 4.85 3.69
C TYR A 25 7.01 3.87 3.31
N GLY A 26 7.15 2.76 4.03
CA GLY A 26 8.04 1.66 3.69
C GLY A 26 7.31 0.52 2.98
N ASP A 27 7.92 -0.66 3.02
CA ASP A 27 7.38 -1.88 2.45
C ASP A 27 6.29 -2.47 3.36
N ILE A 28 5.34 -3.18 2.74
CA ILE A 28 4.37 -3.99 3.45
C ILE A 28 4.93 -5.39 3.59
N VAL A 29 5.27 -5.79 4.81
CA VAL A 29 5.95 -7.06 5.08
C VAL A 29 5.13 -7.97 5.99
N SER A 30 5.41 -9.26 5.97
CA SER A 30 4.58 -10.26 6.68
C SER A 30 4.71 -10.20 8.20
N SER A 31 5.82 -9.72 8.73
CA SER A 31 6.09 -9.63 10.17
C SER A 31 7.30 -8.73 10.45
N TRP A 32 7.55 -8.44 11.73
CA TRP A 32 8.75 -7.71 12.18
C TRP A 32 10.07 -8.29 11.63
N TRP A 33 10.16 -9.61 11.43
CA TRP A 33 11.35 -10.24 10.84
C TRP A 33 11.65 -9.79 9.41
N GLY A 34 10.62 -9.35 8.69
CA GLY A 34 10.73 -8.81 7.35
C GLY A 34 10.86 -7.29 7.30
N ALA A 35 10.78 -6.59 8.43
CA ALA A 35 10.96 -5.14 8.50
C ALA A 35 12.46 -4.83 8.63
N TRP A 36 13.00 -4.10 7.67
CA TRP A 36 14.42 -3.73 7.58
C TRP A 36 14.63 -2.23 7.76
N ASP A 37 13.57 -1.46 7.54
CA ASP A 37 13.51 -0.03 7.76
C ASP A 37 12.40 0.31 8.78
N ASP A 38 12.54 1.42 9.49
CA ASP A 38 11.56 1.85 10.50
C ASP A 38 10.23 2.33 9.89
N THR A 39 10.22 2.57 8.57
CA THR A 39 9.01 2.90 7.82
C THR A 39 8.22 1.68 7.34
N ASP A 40 8.81 0.47 7.41
CA ASP A 40 8.15 -0.78 7.01
C ASP A 40 6.96 -1.12 7.93
N GLN A 41 5.86 -1.58 7.34
CA GLN A 41 4.63 -1.90 8.06
C GLN A 41 4.27 -3.37 7.94
N TYR A 42 3.72 -3.94 9.01
CA TYR A 42 3.29 -5.33 9.08
C TYR A 42 2.06 -5.48 9.99
N PRO A 43 1.30 -6.59 9.87
CA PRO A 43 -0.02 -6.70 10.49
C PRO A 43 -0.03 -6.52 12.01
N GLU A 44 0.99 -7.01 12.72
CA GLU A 44 1.07 -6.87 14.17
C GLU A 44 1.31 -5.43 14.61
N ALA A 45 2.20 -4.68 13.93
CA ALA A 45 2.43 -3.26 14.22
C ALA A 45 1.15 -2.45 14.01
N VAL A 46 0.48 -2.65 12.87
CA VAL A 46 -0.78 -1.95 12.55
C VAL A 46 -1.88 -2.33 13.55
N LYS A 47 -1.99 -3.61 13.92
CA LYS A 47 -2.97 -4.04 14.93
C LYS A 47 -2.73 -3.33 16.27
N ASN A 48 -1.48 -3.28 16.74
CA ASN A 48 -1.15 -2.63 18.02
C ASN A 48 -1.47 -1.13 17.98
N PHE A 49 -1.15 -0.46 16.87
CA PHE A 49 -1.54 0.93 16.64
C PHE A 49 -3.07 1.13 16.70
N LEU A 50 -3.83 0.28 16.00
CA LEU A 50 -5.30 0.37 15.97
C LEU A 50 -5.93 0.08 17.35
N ASP A 51 -5.31 -0.78 18.15
CA ASP A 51 -5.73 -1.03 19.53
C ASP A 51 -5.59 0.21 20.42
N GLU A 52 -4.53 1.01 20.22
CA GLU A 52 -4.32 2.29 20.90
C GLU A 52 -5.23 3.41 20.34
N ALA A 53 -5.54 3.36 19.04
CA ALA A 53 -6.38 4.33 18.36
C ALA A 53 -7.89 4.08 18.50
N LYS A 54 -8.33 3.11 19.30
CA LYS A 54 -9.75 2.72 19.43
C LYS A 54 -10.67 3.91 19.66
N GLY A 55 -11.69 4.02 18.81
CA GLY A 55 -12.70 5.08 18.87
C GLY A 55 -12.27 6.44 18.33
N LYS A 56 -11.02 6.58 17.85
CA LYS A 56 -10.51 7.79 17.19
C LYS A 56 -10.69 7.71 15.69
N GLU A 57 -10.81 8.86 15.04
CA GLU A 57 -10.67 8.95 13.59
C GLU A 57 -9.24 8.58 13.16
N LEU A 58 -9.07 8.08 11.95
CA LEU A 58 -7.76 7.77 11.37
C LEU A 58 -7.46 8.70 10.20
N ASN A 59 -6.28 9.29 10.20
CA ASN A 59 -5.67 9.84 8.99
C ASN A 59 -4.57 8.87 8.56
N ILE A 60 -4.68 8.34 7.35
CA ILE A 60 -3.82 7.28 6.84
C ILE A 60 -3.04 7.85 5.66
N TYR A 61 -1.72 7.92 5.79
CA TYR A 61 -0.82 8.50 4.79
C TYR A 61 -0.09 7.38 4.06
N ILE A 62 -0.10 7.41 2.73
CA ILE A 62 0.46 6.34 1.90
C ILE A 62 1.47 6.93 0.91
N ASN A 63 2.68 6.38 0.97
CA ASN A 63 3.73 6.59 -0.01
C ASN A 63 4.54 5.30 -0.16
N SER A 64 3.89 4.23 -0.60
CA SER A 64 4.46 2.87 -0.58
C SER A 64 4.32 2.17 -1.94
N GLY A 65 5.36 1.41 -2.26
CA GLY A 65 5.41 0.50 -3.40
C GLY A 65 4.55 -0.76 -3.24
N GLY A 66 4.15 -1.09 -2.01
CA GLY A 66 3.44 -2.31 -1.67
C GLY A 66 4.32 -3.37 -1.01
N GLY A 67 4.10 -4.65 -1.32
CA GLY A 67 4.77 -5.79 -0.71
C GLY A 67 3.84 -6.98 -0.51
N SER A 68 3.97 -7.67 0.62
CA SER A 68 3.24 -8.89 0.98
C SER A 68 1.72 -8.76 0.82
N VAL A 69 1.18 -9.47 -0.17
CA VAL A 69 -0.26 -9.45 -0.51
C VAL A 69 -1.12 -9.84 0.69
N PHE A 70 -0.79 -10.94 1.38
CA PHE A 70 -1.57 -11.41 2.52
C PHE A 70 -1.47 -10.46 3.72
N ALA A 71 -0.29 -9.86 3.95
CA ALA A 71 -0.12 -8.86 5.00
C ALA A 71 -0.97 -7.62 4.73
N GLY A 72 -0.94 -7.11 3.49
CA GLY A 72 -1.74 -5.95 3.11
C GLY A 72 -3.24 -6.22 3.13
N ILE A 73 -3.72 -7.40 2.72
CA ILE A 73 -5.13 -7.79 2.88
C ILE A 73 -5.51 -7.85 4.37
N ALA A 74 -4.64 -8.37 5.24
CA ALA A 74 -4.89 -8.39 6.68
C ALA A 74 -5.00 -6.96 7.25
N ILE A 75 -4.08 -6.08 6.86
CA ILE A 75 -4.05 -4.66 7.24
C ILE A 75 -5.31 -3.94 6.74
N TYR A 76 -5.66 -4.10 5.46
CA TYR A 76 -6.90 -3.56 4.87
C TYR A 76 -8.12 -3.94 5.70
N ASN A 77 -8.27 -5.22 6.03
CA ASN A 77 -9.40 -5.71 6.82
C ASN A 77 -9.37 -5.20 8.27
N MET A 78 -8.20 -4.98 8.88
CA MET A 78 -8.09 -4.38 10.20
C MET A 78 -8.56 -2.92 10.17
N ILE A 79 -8.13 -2.13 9.19
CA ILE A 79 -8.54 -0.73 9.01
C ILE A 79 -10.04 -0.64 8.72
N LYS A 80 -10.59 -1.50 7.85
CA LYS A 80 -12.04 -1.52 7.55
C LYS A 80 -12.91 -1.81 8.77
N ARG A 81 -12.42 -2.60 9.74
CA ARG A 81 -13.13 -2.90 10.99
C ARG A 81 -13.05 -1.78 12.02
N HIS A 82 -12.10 -0.86 11.88
CA HIS A 82 -11.96 0.28 12.77
C HIS A 82 -13.20 1.17 12.70
N GLN A 83 -13.74 1.56 13.86
CA GLN A 83 -15.04 2.24 13.95
C GLN A 83 -14.95 3.75 13.70
N GLY A 84 -13.80 4.37 13.93
CA GLY A 84 -13.63 5.80 13.68
C GLY A 84 -13.53 6.10 12.18
N TYR A 85 -13.90 7.31 11.78
CA TYR A 85 -13.84 7.73 10.38
C TYR A 85 -12.40 7.67 9.86
N LYS A 86 -12.19 7.07 8.68
CA LYS A 86 -10.86 6.85 8.09
C LYS A 86 -10.67 7.71 6.84
N ARG A 87 -9.77 8.67 6.89
CA ARG A 87 -9.31 9.45 5.72
C ARG A 87 -7.98 8.91 5.26
N VAL A 88 -7.88 8.59 3.98
CA VAL A 88 -6.64 8.13 3.34
C VAL A 88 -6.11 9.25 2.45
N TYR A 89 -4.81 9.52 2.55
CA TYR A 89 -4.08 10.46 1.73
C TYR A 89 -2.93 9.74 1.04
N VAL A 90 -2.94 9.73 -0.29
CA VAL A 90 -1.80 9.24 -1.08
C VAL A 90 -0.87 10.43 -1.31
N ASP A 91 0.25 10.47 -0.60
CA ASP A 91 1.16 11.63 -0.66
C ASP A 91 2.04 11.60 -1.91
N GLY A 92 2.36 10.42 -2.42
CA GLY A 92 3.17 10.26 -3.62
C GLY A 92 2.83 9.01 -4.42
N LEU A 93 2.78 7.86 -3.74
CA LEU A 93 2.57 6.56 -4.38
C LEU A 93 1.70 5.63 -3.54
N ALA A 94 0.69 5.03 -4.17
CA ALA A 94 0.02 3.83 -3.68
C ALA A 94 0.05 2.75 -4.76
N ALA A 95 1.07 1.89 -4.71
CA ALA A 95 1.32 0.84 -5.70
C ALA A 95 1.12 -0.57 -5.13
N SER A 96 0.79 -1.53 -5.98
CA SER A 96 0.55 -2.94 -5.59
C SER A 96 -0.40 -3.03 -4.39
N ILE A 97 -0.06 -3.77 -3.34
CA ILE A 97 -0.92 -3.95 -2.16
C ILE A 97 -1.15 -2.66 -1.38
N ALA A 98 -0.31 -1.63 -1.51
CA ALA A 98 -0.57 -0.31 -0.91
C ALA A 98 -1.78 0.37 -1.57
N SER A 99 -2.03 0.12 -2.86
CA SER A 99 -3.22 0.57 -3.57
C SER A 99 -4.50 -0.03 -2.94
N ILE A 100 -4.47 -1.31 -2.57
CA ILE A 100 -5.55 -1.98 -1.84
C ILE A 100 -5.75 -1.37 -0.46
N ILE A 101 -4.66 -1.13 0.30
CA ILE A 101 -4.74 -0.46 1.61
C ILE A 101 -5.36 0.94 1.46
N ALA A 102 -5.07 1.65 0.38
CA ALA A 102 -5.62 2.98 0.13
C ALA A 102 -7.16 2.98 0.00
N LEU A 103 -7.76 1.85 -0.35
CA LEU A 103 -9.22 1.68 -0.45
C LEU A 103 -9.88 1.30 0.88
N ALA A 104 -9.12 1.22 1.99
CA ALA A 104 -9.67 0.92 3.31
C ALA A 104 -10.39 2.10 3.96
N GLY A 105 -10.18 3.32 3.43
CA GLY A 105 -10.76 4.57 3.90
C GLY A 105 -12.29 4.62 3.79
N ASP A 106 -12.91 5.56 4.51
CA ASP A 106 -14.24 6.07 4.15
C ASP A 106 -14.11 7.11 3.03
N GLU A 107 -12.99 7.84 3.02
CA GLU A 107 -12.58 8.76 1.97
C GLU A 107 -11.10 8.55 1.64
N THR A 108 -10.79 8.53 0.35
CA THR A 108 -9.41 8.42 -0.15
C THR A 108 -9.12 9.58 -1.09
N TYR A 109 -8.04 10.28 -0.82
CA TYR A 109 -7.58 11.44 -1.59
C TYR A 109 -6.29 11.10 -2.32
N ILE A 110 -6.29 11.32 -3.63
CA ILE A 110 -5.12 11.14 -4.49
C ILE A 110 -4.88 12.47 -5.22
N PRO A 111 -3.85 13.24 -4.86
CA PRO A 111 -3.47 14.45 -5.57
C PRO A 111 -3.19 14.21 -7.05
N ALA A 112 -3.36 15.24 -7.88
CA ALA A 112 -3.08 15.15 -9.31
C ALA A 112 -1.62 14.76 -9.64
N ASN A 113 -0.68 15.10 -8.75
CA ASN A 113 0.75 14.77 -8.86
C ASN A 113 1.16 13.46 -8.15
N ALA A 114 0.21 12.70 -7.60
CA ALA A 114 0.44 11.39 -7.00
C ALA A 114 0.03 10.26 -7.95
N TYR A 115 0.55 9.06 -7.67
CA TYR A 115 0.40 7.90 -8.53
C TYR A 115 -0.28 6.74 -7.79
N TYR A 116 -1.12 6.03 -8.53
CA TYR A 116 -1.82 4.83 -8.10
C TYR A 116 -1.51 3.73 -9.10
N MET A 117 -1.04 2.56 -8.64
CA MET A 117 -0.66 1.47 -9.54
C MET A 117 -1.29 0.16 -9.10
N ILE A 118 -1.87 -0.54 -10.07
CA ILE A 118 -2.41 -1.89 -9.89
C ILE A 118 -1.78 -2.86 -10.88
N HIS A 119 -1.50 -4.07 -10.42
CA HIS A 119 -0.92 -5.14 -11.22
C HIS A 119 -1.31 -6.51 -10.64
N LYS A 120 -1.07 -7.57 -11.41
CA LYS A 120 -1.31 -8.94 -10.92
C LYS A 120 -0.41 -9.27 -9.72
N PRO A 121 -0.91 -10.02 -8.72
CA PRO A 121 -0.05 -10.55 -7.68
C PRO A 121 1.03 -11.45 -8.31
N TRP A 122 2.24 -11.44 -7.76
CA TRP A 122 3.30 -12.32 -8.22
C TRP A 122 4.19 -12.81 -7.07
N PHE A 123 4.95 -13.88 -7.33
CA PHE A 123 6.04 -14.33 -6.47
C PHE A 123 7.10 -15.05 -7.30
N SER A 124 8.31 -15.15 -6.75
CA SER A 124 9.38 -15.97 -7.30
C SER A 124 9.32 -17.39 -6.73
N VAL A 125 9.33 -18.40 -7.61
CA VAL A 125 9.34 -19.81 -7.23
C VAL A 125 10.17 -20.64 -8.18
N SER A 126 10.65 -21.79 -7.72
CA SER A 126 11.35 -22.78 -8.52
C SER A 126 10.80 -24.17 -8.21
N GLY A 127 10.61 -24.99 -9.24
CA GLY A 127 10.01 -26.32 -9.12
C GLY A 127 9.89 -27.01 -10.48
N ASN A 128 9.31 -28.20 -10.50
CA ASN A 128 8.99 -28.89 -11.75
C ASN A 128 7.75 -28.27 -12.43
N ALA A 129 7.40 -28.76 -13.63
CA ALA A 129 6.28 -28.19 -14.39
C ALA A 129 4.92 -28.25 -13.67
N ASP A 130 4.67 -29.28 -12.86
CA ASP A 130 3.40 -29.44 -12.11
C ASP A 130 3.37 -28.52 -10.88
N ASP A 131 4.51 -28.32 -10.22
CA ASP A 131 4.66 -27.32 -9.15
C ASP A 131 4.35 -25.92 -9.72
N LEU A 132 4.95 -25.55 -10.86
CA LEU A 132 4.77 -24.24 -11.47
C LEU A 132 3.32 -23.97 -11.90
N ARG A 133 2.59 -24.99 -12.38
CA ARG A 133 1.15 -24.86 -12.69
C ARG A 133 0.33 -24.65 -11.43
N THR A 134 0.60 -25.44 -10.39
CA THR A 134 -0.06 -25.29 -9.08
C THR A 134 0.16 -23.88 -8.52
N HIS A 135 1.38 -23.35 -8.65
CA HIS A 135 1.70 -21.99 -8.23
C HIS A 135 0.97 -20.91 -9.04
N ALA A 136 0.77 -21.12 -10.35
CA ALA A 136 -0.06 -20.23 -11.16
C ALA A 136 -1.53 -20.25 -10.71
N ASP A 137 -2.10 -21.43 -10.43
CA ASP A 137 -3.49 -21.56 -9.94
C ASP A 137 -3.68 -20.84 -8.58
N VAL A 138 -2.66 -20.86 -7.73
CA VAL A 138 -2.65 -20.11 -6.46
C VAL A 138 -2.68 -18.60 -6.74
N LEU A 139 -1.90 -18.09 -7.70
CA LEU A 139 -1.92 -16.67 -8.06
C LEU A 139 -3.29 -16.24 -8.60
N ASP A 140 -3.96 -17.06 -9.41
CA ASP A 140 -5.31 -16.77 -9.90
C ASP A 140 -6.33 -16.71 -8.75
N THR A 141 -6.15 -17.54 -7.73
CA THR A 141 -6.97 -17.50 -6.50
C THR A 141 -6.74 -16.21 -5.71
N VAL A 142 -5.48 -15.80 -5.56
CA VAL A 142 -5.12 -14.54 -4.87
C VAL A 142 -5.64 -13.33 -5.64
N GLU A 143 -5.51 -13.32 -6.97
CA GLU A 143 -6.05 -12.28 -7.85
C GLU A 143 -7.56 -12.13 -7.66
N SER A 144 -8.29 -13.24 -7.52
CA SER A 144 -9.74 -13.20 -7.26
C SER A 144 -10.10 -12.49 -5.95
N GLY A 145 -9.30 -12.69 -4.89
CA GLY A 145 -9.47 -11.97 -3.63
C GLY A 145 -9.18 -10.47 -3.75
N VAL A 146 -8.11 -10.12 -4.47
CA VAL A 146 -7.73 -8.72 -4.76
C VAL A 146 -8.80 -8.02 -5.62
N MET A 147 -9.29 -8.69 -6.66
CA MET A 147 -10.38 -8.22 -7.53
C MET A 147 -11.66 -7.93 -6.76
N THR A 148 -11.97 -8.72 -5.73
CA THR A 148 -13.14 -8.48 -4.86
C THR A 148 -13.06 -7.09 -4.24
N ILE A 149 -11.92 -6.73 -3.67
CA ILE A 149 -11.71 -5.43 -3.03
C ILE A 149 -11.75 -4.28 -4.05
N TYR A 150 -11.12 -4.45 -5.21
CA TYR A 150 -11.17 -3.42 -6.25
C TYR A 150 -12.60 -3.16 -6.73
N MET A 151 -13.38 -4.23 -6.97
CA MET A 151 -14.77 -4.08 -7.43
C MET A 151 -15.70 -3.54 -6.36
N GLU A 152 -15.48 -3.86 -5.08
CA GLU A 152 -16.20 -3.24 -3.96
C GLU A 152 -16.01 -1.72 -3.92
N ASN A 153 -14.86 -1.23 -4.38
CA ASN A 153 -14.50 0.20 -4.38
C ASN A 153 -14.52 0.82 -5.78
N ALA A 154 -15.00 0.12 -6.79
CA ALA A 154 -15.07 0.60 -8.16
C ALA A 154 -16.19 1.65 -8.31
N LYS A 155 -15.99 2.58 -9.26
CA LYS A 155 -17.05 3.50 -9.67
C LYS A 155 -18.16 2.77 -10.42
N GLU A 156 -19.37 3.33 -10.34
CA GLU A 156 -20.50 2.83 -11.10
C GLU A 156 -20.17 2.77 -12.61
N GLY A 157 -20.43 1.61 -13.23
CA GLY A 157 -20.17 1.37 -14.65
C GLY A 157 -18.80 0.78 -14.97
N VAL A 158 -17.86 0.73 -14.00
CA VAL A 158 -16.59 0.01 -14.16
C VAL A 158 -16.84 -1.49 -14.06
N THR A 159 -16.33 -2.27 -15.01
CA THR A 159 -16.53 -3.73 -15.07
C THR A 159 -15.32 -4.50 -14.53
N ASP A 160 -15.55 -5.76 -14.14
CA ASP A 160 -14.45 -6.61 -13.69
C ASP A 160 -13.44 -6.88 -14.80
N GLU A 161 -13.86 -6.96 -16.06
CA GLU A 161 -12.94 -7.14 -17.19
C GLU A 161 -12.01 -5.93 -17.37
N GLN A 162 -12.51 -4.72 -17.14
CA GLN A 162 -11.68 -3.52 -17.22
C GLN A 162 -10.57 -3.56 -16.16
N ILE A 163 -10.92 -3.84 -14.91
CA ILE A 163 -9.93 -3.93 -13.83
C ILE A 163 -8.97 -5.11 -14.05
N LYS A 164 -9.47 -6.29 -14.47
CA LYS A 164 -8.61 -7.45 -14.81
C LYS A 164 -7.60 -7.11 -15.90
N GLN A 165 -8.03 -6.40 -16.94
CA GLN A 165 -7.14 -5.97 -18.01
C GLN A 165 -6.09 -4.98 -17.48
N MET A 166 -6.48 -4.05 -16.61
CA MET A 166 -5.54 -3.12 -15.97
C MET A 166 -4.51 -3.83 -15.07
N LEU A 167 -4.92 -4.85 -14.30
CA LEU A 167 -4.00 -5.67 -13.51
C LEU A 167 -3.01 -6.41 -14.40
N LYS A 168 -3.49 -6.98 -15.51
CA LYS A 168 -2.65 -7.69 -16.47
C LYS A 168 -1.60 -6.77 -17.11
N ASP A 169 -1.96 -5.52 -17.37
CA ASP A 169 -1.11 -4.56 -18.08
C ASP A 169 -0.16 -3.79 -17.16
N GLU A 170 -0.20 -4.02 -15.84
CA GLU A 170 0.52 -3.21 -14.83
C GLU A 170 0.20 -1.72 -15.03
N THR A 171 -1.01 -1.32 -14.65
CA THR A 171 -1.53 0.01 -14.98
C THR A 171 -1.14 1.03 -13.92
N TRP A 172 -0.50 2.09 -14.38
CA TRP A 172 -0.17 3.28 -13.62
C TRP A 172 -1.17 4.40 -13.92
N LEU A 173 -1.71 5.02 -12.88
CA LEU A 173 -2.73 6.05 -12.95
C LEU A 173 -2.28 7.28 -12.15
N THR A 174 -2.55 8.46 -12.66
CA THR A 174 -2.58 9.70 -11.87
C THR A 174 -3.79 9.71 -10.93
N GLY A 175 -3.84 10.64 -9.97
CA GLY A 175 -5.03 10.81 -9.13
C GLY A 175 -6.31 11.05 -9.92
N GLU A 176 -6.24 11.83 -11.01
CA GLU A 176 -7.37 12.06 -11.91
C GLU A 176 -7.84 10.78 -12.59
N GLU A 177 -6.93 10.00 -13.17
CA GLU A 177 -7.25 8.74 -13.84
C GLU A 177 -7.78 7.69 -12.84
N ALA A 178 -7.16 7.56 -11.67
CA ALA A 178 -7.64 6.67 -10.62
C ALA A 178 -9.08 6.98 -10.20
N SER A 179 -9.44 8.27 -10.14
CA SER A 179 -10.81 8.72 -9.85
C SER A 179 -11.83 8.35 -10.92
N GLN A 180 -11.42 7.93 -12.12
CA GLN A 180 -12.33 7.43 -13.15
C GLN A 180 -12.75 5.98 -12.88
N TYR A 181 -11.90 5.21 -12.19
CA TYR A 181 -12.10 3.77 -11.97
C TYR A 181 -12.55 3.43 -10.54
N PHE A 182 -12.09 4.18 -9.54
CA PHE A 182 -12.34 3.91 -8.13
C PHE A 182 -13.06 5.07 -7.45
N ASN A 183 -13.73 4.79 -6.33
CA ASN A 183 -14.40 5.77 -5.49
C ASN A 183 -13.39 6.59 -4.65
N VAL A 184 -12.45 7.23 -5.34
CA VAL A 184 -11.41 8.11 -4.77
C VAL A 184 -11.65 9.56 -5.22
N LYS A 185 -11.13 10.51 -4.44
CA LYS A 185 -11.24 11.95 -4.68
C LYS A 185 -9.92 12.52 -5.14
N VAL A 186 -9.96 13.43 -6.10
CA VAL A 186 -8.79 14.23 -6.48
C VAL A 186 -8.67 15.41 -5.53
N SER A 187 -7.50 15.62 -4.93
CA SER A 187 -7.19 16.81 -4.13
C SER A 187 -6.16 17.69 -4.83
N ASP A 188 -6.04 18.94 -4.40
CA ASP A 188 -4.98 19.84 -4.85
C ASP A 188 -3.59 19.24 -4.55
N GLU A 189 -2.58 19.66 -5.33
CA GLU A 189 -1.20 19.17 -5.23
C GLU A 189 -0.65 19.30 -3.80
N VAL A 190 -0.25 18.17 -3.21
CA VAL A 190 0.50 18.17 -1.94
C VAL A 190 1.98 18.39 -2.30
N LYS A 191 2.65 19.31 -1.59
CA LYS A 191 4.12 19.43 -1.63
C LYS A 191 4.74 18.24 -0.88
N ALA A 192 4.72 17.07 -1.50
CA ALA A 192 5.22 15.83 -0.92
C ALA A 192 6.75 15.85 -0.78
N VAL A 193 7.26 15.42 0.37
CA VAL A 193 8.67 15.09 0.57
C VAL A 193 8.85 13.64 0.13
N ALA A 194 9.53 13.43 -1.00
CA ALA A 194 9.68 12.11 -1.60
C ALA A 194 10.68 11.23 -0.82
N CYS A 195 10.16 10.29 -0.04
CA CYS A 195 10.88 9.06 0.33
C CYS A 195 10.07 7.88 -0.22
N ALA A 196 10.35 7.48 -1.46
CA ALA A 196 9.74 6.29 -2.06
C ALA A 196 10.64 5.06 -1.79
N SER A 197 10.05 3.96 -1.30
CA SER A 197 10.73 2.67 -1.10
C SER A 197 11.43 2.17 -2.38
N ASP A 198 12.56 1.46 -2.26
CA ASP A 198 13.29 0.85 -3.38
C ASP A 198 12.49 -0.20 -4.18
N MET A 199 11.32 -0.63 -3.69
CA MET A 199 10.51 -1.69 -4.28
C MET A 199 10.01 -1.40 -5.70
N TYR A 200 9.90 -0.13 -6.12
CA TYR A 200 9.43 0.20 -7.48
C TYR A 200 10.38 -0.25 -8.60
N LYS A 201 11.61 -0.64 -8.27
CA LYS A 201 12.61 -1.18 -9.22
C LYS A 201 12.24 -2.57 -9.74
N GLU A 202 11.33 -3.28 -9.07
CA GLU A 202 10.89 -4.63 -9.43
C GLU A 202 9.74 -4.62 -10.46
N PHE A 203 9.07 -3.47 -10.66
CA PHE A 203 7.96 -3.32 -11.62
C PHE A 203 8.47 -3.10 -13.06
N LYS A 204 7.75 -3.66 -14.04
CA LYS A 204 8.22 -3.72 -15.45
C LYS A 204 7.91 -2.47 -16.25
N HIS A 205 6.91 -1.70 -15.85
CA HIS A 205 6.36 -0.56 -16.59
C HIS A 205 6.35 0.74 -15.80
N THR A 206 7.19 0.85 -14.76
CA THR A 206 7.36 2.07 -13.96
C THR A 206 7.60 3.31 -14.84
N PRO A 207 6.77 4.37 -14.73
CA PRO A 207 6.97 5.62 -15.44
C PRO A 207 8.36 6.21 -15.18
N LYS A 208 9.01 6.75 -16.22
CA LYS A 208 10.37 7.32 -16.14
C LYS A 208 10.51 8.47 -15.13
N ALA A 209 9.41 9.10 -14.74
CA ALA A 209 9.41 10.16 -13.74
C ALA A 209 9.61 9.65 -12.30
N LEU A 210 9.44 8.34 -12.05
CA LEU A 210 9.50 7.71 -10.72
C LEU A 210 10.82 6.97 -10.45
N THR A 211 11.73 6.87 -11.43
CA THR A 211 13.02 6.21 -11.25
C THR A 211 14.10 7.22 -10.86
N VAL A 212 14.40 7.33 -9.56
CA VAL A 212 15.57 8.07 -9.08
C VAL A 212 16.76 7.10 -8.95
N PRO A 213 17.93 7.35 -9.55
CA PRO A 213 19.04 6.41 -9.48
C PRO A 213 19.89 6.63 -8.22
N HIS A 214 19.99 5.65 -7.29
CA HIS A 214 21.27 5.35 -6.63
C HIS A 214 21.39 3.97 -5.93
N SER A 215 22.67 3.55 -5.86
CA SER A 215 23.43 2.46 -5.21
C SER A 215 22.79 1.10 -4.96
N ALA A 216 23.32 0.12 -5.68
CA ALA A 216 23.13 -1.30 -5.52
C ALA A 216 23.70 -1.84 -4.19
N ASP A 217 22.93 -2.69 -3.52
CA ASP A 217 23.25 -4.10 -3.24
C ASP A 217 22.26 -4.64 -2.20
N ARG A 218 21.40 -5.60 -2.57
CA ARG A 218 20.84 -6.57 -1.62
C ARG A 218 20.58 -7.91 -2.31
N SER A 219 21.51 -8.83 -2.13
CA SER A 219 21.25 -10.26 -2.26
C SER A 219 20.64 -10.79 -0.96
N LYS A 220 19.48 -11.46 -1.06
CA LYS A 220 19.11 -12.73 -0.41
C LYS A 220 17.61 -13.00 -0.55
N ASP A 221 17.32 -14.06 -1.29
CA ASP A 221 16.00 -14.66 -1.48
C ASP A 221 15.34 -15.02 -0.14
N TYR A 222 14.18 -14.40 0.11
CA TYR A 222 13.13 -14.97 0.93
C TYR A 222 11.83 -14.89 0.11
N MET A 223 11.07 -15.98 0.14
CA MET A 223 9.84 -16.13 -0.62
C MET A 223 8.78 -15.13 -0.12
N PHE A 224 8.66 -14.00 -0.80
CA PHE A 224 7.61 -13.00 -0.59
C PHE A 224 6.73 -12.95 -1.84
N ALA A 225 5.42 -12.95 -1.63
CA ALA A 225 4.48 -12.53 -2.68
C ALA A 225 4.43 -11.00 -2.67
N PHE A 226 4.57 -10.36 -3.82
CA PHE A 226 4.60 -8.90 -3.99
C PHE A 226 3.41 -8.38 -4.81
#